data_AF-K1JUG9-F1
#
_entry.id   AF-K1JUG9-F1
#
_cell.length_a   1.000
_cell.length_b   1.000
_cell.length_c   1.000
_cell.angle_alpha   90.00
_cell.angle_beta   90.00
_cell.angle_gamma   90.00
#
_symmetry.space_group_name_H-M   'P 1'
#
loop_
_entity.id
_entity.type
_entity.pdbx_description
1 polymer ?
#
loop_
_entity_poly.entity_id
_entity_poly.type
_entity_poly.pdbx_seq_one_letter_code
_entity_poly.pdbx_strand_id
1 'polypeptide(L)'
;MYSLIVRDYSIADIEAFSALSIRRGSTIASLAKASSDNLRIVTGAWLLFLPKAADEAAVRASAERFLAGPGAWMNETPEGLVAAALESGLLEKTFEGFANGLAPRPNVTAARLTDELETAAAILAARRARTREALQAKNRAVNSGEPPVDDEADRRFMTEALAEARAAAQAGEVPVGAVLVADGRIIACAGNRTLRNGDPTAHAEMLVLREGARVMKNHRLAETTLYVTLEPCPMCAGAIVQARPGRIVFGATDERMGAVGGALSLFELPGVNHRPWVRRGVMAQEAKTLLADFFAARRGAKENEREGEGEAR
;
A
#
# COMPACT_ATOMS: atom_id res chain seq x y z
N MET A 1 -44.01 -38.10 7.61
CA MET A 1 -43.36 -37.52 8.82
C MET A 1 -43.73 -36.04 8.82
N TYR A 2 -44.68 -35.62 9.66
CA TYR A 2 -45.08 -34.21 9.72
C TYR A 2 -43.94 -33.40 10.36
N SER A 3 -43.25 -32.60 9.57
CA SER A 3 -42.29 -31.63 10.10
C SER A 3 -43.08 -30.50 10.77
N LEU A 4 -42.86 -30.29 12.07
CA LEU A 4 -43.44 -29.15 12.79
C LEU A 4 -42.79 -27.88 12.24
N ILE A 5 -43.57 -27.06 11.53
CA ILE A 5 -43.12 -25.76 11.04
C ILE A 5 -42.90 -24.84 12.24
N VAL A 6 -41.65 -24.51 12.53
CA VAL A 6 -41.28 -23.57 13.60
C VAL A 6 -41.49 -22.16 13.08
N ARG A 7 -42.64 -21.56 13.42
CA ARG A 7 -43.00 -20.20 13.01
C ARG A 7 -42.42 -19.12 13.89
N ASP A 8 -41.95 -19.46 15.09
CA ASP A 8 -41.43 -18.45 16.02
C ASP A 8 -40.11 -17.85 15.50
N TYR A 9 -39.91 -16.57 15.81
CA TYR A 9 -38.67 -15.87 15.49
C TYR A 9 -38.23 -15.06 16.70
N SER A 10 -37.03 -15.33 17.19
CA SER A 10 -36.50 -14.84 18.46
C SER A 10 -35.31 -13.90 18.26
N ILE A 11 -34.85 -13.27 19.34
CA ILE A 11 -33.62 -12.47 19.33
C ILE A 11 -32.41 -13.34 18.93
N ALA A 12 -32.37 -14.59 19.40
CA ALA A 12 -31.31 -15.53 19.02
C ALA A 12 -31.26 -15.79 17.51
N ASP A 13 -32.39 -15.68 16.81
CA ASP A 13 -32.44 -15.83 15.35
C ASP A 13 -31.89 -14.61 14.63
N ILE A 14 -32.09 -13.40 15.17
CA ILE A 14 -31.43 -12.18 14.69
C ILE A 14 -29.91 -12.30 14.88
N GLU A 15 -29.46 -12.75 16.06
CA GLU A 15 -28.03 -12.97 16.35
C GLU A 15 -27.43 -14.02 15.40
N ALA A 16 -28.14 -15.12 15.17
CA ALA A 16 -27.71 -16.16 14.24
C ALA A 16 -27.64 -15.65 12.80
N PHE A 17 -28.63 -14.87 12.34
CA PHE A 17 -28.60 -14.22 11.04
C PHE A 17 -27.42 -13.25 10.92
N SER A 18 -27.17 -12.44 11.94
CA SER A 18 -26.03 -11.51 12.00
C SER A 18 -24.70 -12.25 11.88
N ALA A 19 -24.54 -13.38 12.57
CA ALA A 19 -23.36 -14.24 12.44
C ALA A 19 -23.18 -14.81 11.03
N LEU A 20 -24.28 -15.18 10.35
CA LEU A 20 -24.23 -15.65 8.96
C LEU A 20 -23.85 -14.52 7.99
N SER A 21 -24.30 -13.28 8.25
CA SER A 21 -24.04 -12.11 7.40
C SER A 21 -22.57 -11.71 7.24
N ILE A 22 -21.72 -12.21 8.14
CA ILE A 22 -20.26 -12.03 8.08
C ILE A 22 -19.68 -12.78 6.87
N ARG A 23 -20.33 -13.87 6.44
CA ARG A 23 -19.92 -14.70 5.31
C ARG A 23 -20.40 -14.02 4.02
N ARG A 24 -19.50 -13.71 3.10
CA ARG A 24 -19.88 -13.10 1.81
C ARG A 24 -19.98 -14.14 0.71
N GLY A 25 -20.90 -13.95 -0.23
CA GLY A 25 -21.07 -14.78 -1.42
C GLY A 25 -21.68 -16.15 -1.16
N SER A 26 -22.35 -16.35 -0.02
CA SER A 26 -23.06 -17.60 0.27
C SER A 26 -24.40 -17.63 -0.45
N THR A 27 -24.83 -18.81 -0.89
CA THR A 27 -26.18 -19.05 -1.43
C THR A 27 -27.05 -19.72 -0.38
N ILE A 28 -28.37 -19.57 -0.45
CA ILE A 28 -29.31 -20.24 0.47
C ILE A 28 -29.11 -21.75 0.44
N ALA A 29 -28.93 -22.34 -0.74
CA ALA A 29 -28.67 -23.77 -0.89
C ALA A 29 -27.40 -24.22 -0.13
N SER A 30 -26.33 -23.42 -0.15
CA SER A 30 -25.10 -23.72 0.61
C SER A 30 -25.31 -23.62 2.12
N LEU A 31 -26.11 -22.65 2.57
CA LEU A 31 -26.42 -22.43 3.98
C LEU A 31 -27.32 -23.53 4.52
N ALA A 32 -28.35 -23.93 3.77
CA ALA A 32 -29.27 -25.00 4.12
C ALA A 32 -28.57 -26.37 4.24
N LYS A 33 -27.56 -26.64 3.39
CA LYS A 33 -26.71 -27.85 3.52
C LYS A 33 -25.89 -27.86 4.81
N ALA A 34 -25.44 -26.70 5.28
CA ALA A 34 -24.63 -26.59 6.49
C ALA A 34 -25.45 -26.75 7.78
N SER A 35 -26.69 -26.29 7.78
CA SER A 35 -27.67 -26.54 8.84
C SER A 35 -29.08 -26.33 8.30
N SER A 36 -29.98 -27.24 8.63
CA SER A 36 -31.41 -27.14 8.28
C SER A 36 -32.06 -25.88 8.84
N ASP A 37 -31.56 -25.37 9.97
CA ASP A 37 -32.11 -24.19 10.63
C ASP A 37 -31.73 -22.89 9.92
N ASN A 38 -30.65 -22.87 9.13
CA ASN A 38 -30.20 -21.67 8.43
C ASN A 38 -31.25 -21.19 7.43
N LEU A 39 -31.98 -22.11 6.80
CA LEU A 39 -33.05 -21.77 5.87
C LEU A 39 -34.15 -20.97 6.57
N ARG A 40 -34.59 -21.45 7.75
CA ARG A 40 -35.57 -20.75 8.59
C ARG A 40 -35.05 -19.39 9.07
N ILE A 41 -33.79 -19.33 9.49
CA ILE A 41 -33.15 -18.09 9.97
C ILE A 41 -33.10 -17.04 8.85
N VAL A 42 -32.60 -17.39 7.67
CA VAL A 42 -32.47 -16.46 6.53
C VAL A 42 -33.83 -16.00 6.03
N THR A 43 -34.77 -16.94 5.86
CA THR A 43 -36.11 -16.61 5.36
C THR A 43 -36.92 -15.84 6.40
N GLY A 44 -36.81 -16.19 7.67
CA GLY A 44 -37.44 -15.46 8.77
C GLY A 44 -36.92 -14.03 8.91
N ALA A 45 -35.61 -13.80 8.76
CA ALA A 45 -35.02 -12.47 8.73
C ALA A 45 -35.62 -11.60 7.62
N TRP A 46 -35.79 -12.14 6.42
CA TRP A 46 -36.47 -11.44 5.32
C TRP A 46 -37.95 -11.18 5.61
N LEU A 47 -38.66 -12.17 6.14
CA LEU A 47 -40.10 -12.07 6.42
C LEU A 47 -40.44 -11.06 7.51
N LEU A 48 -39.47 -10.59 8.32
CA LEU A 48 -39.66 -9.42 9.19
C LEU A 48 -39.98 -8.13 8.39
N PHE A 49 -39.54 -8.04 7.14
CA PHE A 49 -39.77 -6.91 6.23
C PHE A 49 -41.03 -7.05 5.38
N LEU A 50 -41.75 -8.18 5.49
CA LEU A 50 -42.94 -8.48 4.70
C LEU A 50 -44.21 -8.41 5.57
N PRO A 51 -45.26 -7.68 5.14
CA PRO A 51 -46.56 -7.71 5.83
C PRO A 51 -47.18 -9.11 5.94
N LYS A 52 -48.18 -9.26 6.82
CA LYS A 52 -48.85 -10.56 7.05
C LYS A 52 -49.56 -11.14 5.83
N ALA A 53 -50.09 -10.29 4.97
CA ALA A 53 -50.64 -10.64 3.66
C ALA A 53 -50.01 -9.71 2.62
N ALA A 54 -49.60 -10.27 1.49
CA ALA A 54 -48.95 -9.52 0.43
C ALA A 54 -49.26 -10.13 -0.94
N ASP A 55 -49.44 -9.28 -1.95
CA ASP A 55 -49.52 -9.74 -3.34
C ASP A 55 -48.12 -10.10 -3.89
N GLU A 56 -48.08 -10.68 -5.09
CA GLU A 56 -46.84 -11.13 -5.73
C GLU A 56 -45.85 -9.98 -5.98
N ALA A 57 -46.34 -8.78 -6.32
CA ALA A 57 -45.51 -7.61 -6.57
C ALA A 57 -44.83 -7.11 -5.28
N ALA A 58 -45.57 -7.04 -4.17
CA ALA A 58 -45.07 -6.64 -2.87
C ALA A 58 -44.05 -7.63 -2.30
N VAL A 59 -44.28 -8.94 -2.51
CA VAL A 59 -43.33 -10.00 -2.15
C VAL A 59 -42.01 -9.82 -2.89
N ARG A 60 -42.06 -9.70 -4.22
CA ARG A 60 -40.86 -9.51 -5.04
C ARG A 60 -40.10 -8.25 -4.64
N ALA A 61 -40.78 -7.12 -4.51
CA ALA A 61 -40.16 -5.85 -4.15
C ALA A 61 -39.53 -5.89 -2.74
N SER A 62 -40.13 -6.62 -1.80
CA SER A 62 -39.56 -6.83 -0.46
C SER A 62 -38.27 -7.66 -0.53
N ALA A 63 -38.28 -8.75 -1.29
CA ALA A 63 -37.10 -9.61 -1.48
C ALA A 63 -35.94 -8.84 -2.13
N GLU A 64 -36.21 -8.05 -3.17
CA GLU A 64 -35.22 -7.19 -3.82
C GLU A 64 -34.58 -6.20 -2.84
N ARG A 65 -35.39 -5.49 -2.05
CA ARG A 65 -34.86 -4.54 -1.04
C ARG A 65 -34.04 -5.25 0.04
N PHE A 66 -34.49 -6.42 0.50
CA PHE A 66 -33.76 -7.18 1.50
C PHE A 66 -32.40 -7.63 0.97
N LEU A 67 -32.34 -8.17 -0.26
CA LEU A 67 -31.10 -8.56 -0.92
C LEU A 67 -30.21 -7.38 -1.31
N ALA A 68 -30.74 -6.17 -1.42
CA ALA A 68 -29.95 -4.95 -1.58
C ALA A 68 -29.43 -4.36 -0.25
N GLY A 69 -29.95 -4.82 0.90
CA GLY A 69 -29.64 -4.31 2.23
C GLY A 69 -29.22 -5.42 3.21
N PRO A 70 -30.04 -5.78 4.22
CA PRO A 70 -29.70 -6.77 5.24
C PRO A 70 -29.21 -8.13 4.72
N GLY A 71 -29.66 -8.53 3.53
CA GLY A 71 -29.30 -9.78 2.85
C GLY A 71 -28.22 -9.64 1.77
N ALA A 72 -27.62 -8.46 1.57
CA ALA A 72 -26.69 -8.18 0.46
C ALA A 72 -25.38 -8.96 0.46
N TRP A 73 -25.09 -9.67 1.55
CA TRP A 73 -23.97 -10.59 1.65
C TRP A 73 -24.23 -11.92 0.92
N MET A 74 -25.49 -12.23 0.59
CA MET A 74 -25.89 -13.45 -0.13
C MET A 74 -25.78 -13.27 -1.64
N ASN A 75 -25.42 -14.34 -2.34
CA ASN A 75 -25.45 -14.40 -3.80
C ASN A 75 -26.74 -15.11 -4.26
N GLU A 76 -27.88 -14.46 -4.07
CA GLU A 76 -29.20 -15.03 -4.28
C GLU A 76 -30.09 -14.11 -5.12
N THR A 77 -31.13 -14.67 -5.76
CA THR A 77 -32.16 -13.88 -6.46
C THR A 77 -33.42 -13.74 -5.59
N PRO A 78 -34.27 -12.72 -5.86
CA PRO A 78 -35.57 -12.59 -5.20
C PRO A 78 -36.41 -13.87 -5.29
N GLU A 79 -36.43 -14.51 -6.46
CA GLU A 79 -37.18 -15.75 -6.70
C GLU A 79 -36.62 -16.91 -5.88
N GLY A 80 -35.29 -17.02 -5.77
CA GLY A 80 -34.62 -18.01 -4.92
C GLY A 80 -34.96 -17.83 -3.44
N LEU A 81 -34.99 -16.59 -2.97
CA LEU A 81 -35.38 -16.27 -1.59
C LEU A 81 -36.86 -16.58 -1.31
N VAL A 82 -37.75 -16.30 -2.27
CA VAL A 82 -39.18 -16.65 -2.16
C VAL A 82 -39.38 -18.17 -2.15
N ALA A 83 -38.71 -18.90 -3.05
CA ALA A 83 -38.78 -20.35 -3.11
C ALA A 83 -38.30 -20.99 -1.80
N ALA A 84 -37.21 -20.47 -1.24
CA ALA A 84 -36.68 -20.87 0.06
C ALA A 84 -37.67 -20.63 1.21
N ALA A 85 -38.41 -19.53 1.20
CA ALA A 85 -39.41 -19.22 2.23
C ALA A 85 -40.68 -20.09 2.12
N LEU A 86 -41.04 -20.49 0.89
CA LEU A 86 -42.09 -21.48 0.65
C LEU A 86 -41.65 -22.87 1.13
N GLU A 87 -40.41 -23.26 0.87
CA GLU A 87 -39.82 -24.53 1.33
C GLU A 87 -39.73 -24.60 2.86
N SER A 88 -39.39 -23.49 3.52
CA SER A 88 -39.36 -23.42 4.99
C SER A 88 -40.75 -23.46 5.63
N GLY A 89 -41.81 -23.27 4.84
CA GLY A 89 -43.19 -23.20 5.31
C GLY A 89 -43.52 -21.91 6.09
N LEU A 90 -42.62 -20.92 6.09
CA LEU A 90 -42.87 -19.61 6.72
C LEU A 90 -43.65 -18.66 5.79
N LEU A 91 -43.61 -18.91 4.49
CA LEU A 91 -44.45 -18.24 3.50
C LEU A 91 -45.40 -19.26 2.89
N GLU A 92 -46.67 -18.89 2.73
CA GLU A 92 -47.68 -19.74 2.11
C GLU A 92 -48.31 -19.03 0.92
N LYS A 93 -48.52 -19.73 -0.19
CA LYS A 93 -49.24 -19.21 -1.35
C LYS A 93 -50.75 -19.35 -1.12
N THR A 94 -51.48 -18.25 -1.23
CA THR A 94 -52.94 -18.19 -1.10
C THR A 94 -53.59 -17.86 -2.44
N PHE A 95 -54.93 -17.84 -2.49
CA PHE A 95 -55.66 -17.45 -3.70
C PHE A 95 -55.42 -15.97 -4.07
N GLU A 96 -55.23 -15.11 -3.08
CA GLU A 96 -55.08 -13.65 -3.25
C GLU A 96 -53.62 -13.18 -3.21
N GLY A 97 -52.65 -14.09 -3.09
CA GLY A 97 -51.22 -13.75 -3.03
C GLY A 97 -50.45 -14.68 -2.09
N PHE A 98 -49.86 -14.10 -1.04
CA PHE A 98 -49.04 -14.81 -0.07
C PHE A 98 -49.39 -14.43 1.37
N ALA A 99 -49.33 -15.41 2.27
CA ALA A 99 -49.47 -15.26 3.71
C ALA A 99 -48.13 -15.46 4.41
N ASN A 100 -47.68 -14.45 5.16
CA ASN A 100 -46.49 -14.51 5.98
C ASN A 100 -46.80 -15.15 7.36
N GLY A 101 -46.37 -16.39 7.51
CA GLY A 101 -46.56 -17.21 8.70
C GLY A 101 -45.61 -16.90 9.86
N LEU A 102 -44.60 -16.05 9.67
CA LEU A 102 -43.60 -15.72 10.69
C LEU A 102 -44.26 -15.12 11.95
N ALA A 103 -44.00 -15.69 13.12
CA ALA A 103 -44.52 -15.21 14.40
C ALA A 103 -43.36 -14.66 15.25
N PRO A 104 -42.91 -13.41 14.99
CA PRO A 104 -41.84 -12.80 15.77
C PRO A 104 -42.25 -12.62 17.23
N ARG A 105 -41.34 -12.94 18.15
CA ARG A 105 -41.51 -12.66 19.59
C ARG A 105 -41.52 -11.14 19.85
N PRO A 106 -42.02 -10.68 21.01
CA PRO A 106 -41.97 -9.26 21.36
C PRO A 106 -40.56 -8.67 21.19
N ASN A 107 -40.47 -7.47 20.62
CA ASN A 107 -39.22 -6.76 20.30
C ASN A 107 -38.34 -7.39 19.21
N VAL A 108 -38.83 -8.37 18.46
CA VAL A 108 -38.17 -8.91 17.26
C VAL A 108 -38.78 -8.22 16.04
N THR A 109 -38.09 -7.21 15.51
CA THR A 109 -38.57 -6.36 14.42
C THR A 109 -37.52 -6.22 13.32
N ALA A 110 -37.96 -5.80 12.13
CA ALA A 110 -37.07 -5.48 11.02
C ALA A 110 -36.06 -4.37 11.37
N ALA A 111 -36.51 -3.35 12.11
CA ALA A 111 -35.64 -2.26 12.58
C ALA A 111 -34.53 -2.79 13.49
N ARG A 112 -34.88 -3.64 14.46
CA ARG A 112 -33.89 -4.25 15.36
C ARG A 112 -32.87 -5.10 14.59
N LEU A 113 -33.33 -5.90 13.63
CA LEU A 113 -32.44 -6.70 12.80
C LEU A 113 -31.42 -5.81 12.06
N THR A 114 -31.88 -4.69 11.49
CA THR A 114 -30.99 -3.71 10.85
C THR A 114 -29.96 -3.13 11.83
N ASP A 115 -30.39 -2.68 13.01
CA ASP A 115 -29.50 -2.10 14.03
C ASP A 115 -28.39 -3.09 14.49
N GLU A 116 -28.76 -4.36 14.68
CA GLU A 116 -27.84 -5.43 15.07
C GLU A 116 -26.82 -5.72 13.96
N LEU A 117 -27.24 -5.69 12.70
CA LEU A 117 -26.34 -5.87 11.54
C LEU A 117 -25.37 -4.69 11.39
N GLU A 118 -25.83 -3.46 11.55
CA GLU A 118 -24.99 -2.27 11.49
C GLU A 118 -23.94 -2.28 12.62
N THR A 119 -24.36 -2.63 13.83
CA THR A 119 -23.48 -2.77 14.99
C THR A 119 -22.43 -3.86 14.76
N ALA A 120 -22.85 -5.04 14.29
CA ALA A 120 -21.94 -6.14 13.97
C ALA A 120 -20.92 -5.75 12.89
N ALA A 121 -21.37 -5.05 11.83
CA ALA A 121 -20.51 -4.55 10.77
C ALA A 121 -19.47 -3.54 11.31
N ALA A 122 -19.89 -2.61 12.18
CA ALA A 122 -18.99 -1.63 12.81
C ALA A 122 -17.92 -2.30 13.69
N ILE A 123 -18.32 -3.29 14.51
CA ILE A 123 -17.39 -4.06 15.34
C ILE A 123 -16.36 -4.80 14.49
N LEU A 124 -16.79 -5.43 13.39
CA LEU A 124 -15.90 -6.15 12.47
C LEU A 124 -14.94 -5.21 11.75
N ALA A 125 -15.41 -4.04 11.31
CA ALA A 125 -14.58 -3.01 10.70
C ALA A 125 -13.49 -2.54 11.68
N ALA A 126 -13.86 -2.27 12.93
CA ALA A 126 -12.92 -1.87 13.98
C ALA A 126 -11.89 -2.98 14.28
N ARG A 127 -12.31 -4.26 14.36
CA ARG A 127 -11.40 -5.40 14.53
C ARG A 127 -10.41 -5.52 13.38
N ARG A 128 -10.89 -5.45 12.13
CA ARG A 128 -10.03 -5.49 10.92
C ARG A 128 -9.02 -4.35 10.91
N ALA A 129 -9.43 -3.14 11.31
CA ALA A 129 -8.53 -1.99 11.41
C ALA A 129 -7.39 -2.26 12.42
N ARG A 130 -7.71 -2.76 13.62
CA ARG A 130 -6.70 -3.13 14.64
C ARG A 130 -5.77 -4.23 14.16
N THR A 131 -6.29 -5.28 13.54
CA THR A 131 -5.46 -6.36 13.00
C THR A 131 -4.52 -5.86 11.90
N ARG A 132 -5.01 -5.00 11.00
CA ARG A 132 -4.18 -4.38 9.95
C ARG A 132 -3.05 -3.54 10.53
N GLU A 133 -3.35 -2.73 11.53
CA GLU A 133 -2.34 -1.91 12.23
C GLU A 133 -1.30 -2.78 12.93
N ALA A 134 -1.72 -3.83 13.65
CA ALA A 134 -0.81 -4.77 14.30
C ALA A 134 0.09 -5.50 13.29
N LEU A 135 -0.46 -5.94 12.15
CA LEU A 135 0.32 -6.55 11.07
C LEU A 135 1.31 -5.56 10.45
N GLN A 136 0.90 -4.31 10.24
CA GLN A 136 1.81 -3.26 9.76
C GLN A 136 2.91 -2.93 10.77
N ALA A 137 2.61 -2.92 12.07
CA ALA A 137 3.59 -2.76 13.13
C ALA A 137 4.57 -3.93 13.17
N LYS A 138 4.09 -5.17 13.06
CA LYS A 138 4.94 -6.36 13.00
C LYS A 138 5.82 -6.37 11.75
N ASN A 139 5.29 -6.02 10.58
CA ASN A 139 6.07 -5.88 9.35
C ASN A 139 7.13 -4.77 9.47
N ARG A 140 6.80 -3.65 10.13
CA ARG A 140 7.79 -2.61 10.45
C ARG A 140 8.89 -3.16 11.36
N ALA A 141 8.54 -3.88 12.43
CA ALA A 141 9.50 -4.44 13.38
C ALA A 141 10.43 -5.51 12.76
N VAL A 142 9.90 -6.36 11.87
CA VAL A 142 10.69 -7.39 11.17
C VAL A 142 11.61 -6.75 10.13
N ASN A 143 11.15 -5.71 9.43
CA ASN A 143 11.93 -5.01 8.42
C ASN A 143 12.78 -3.84 8.98
N SER A 144 12.77 -3.63 10.31
CA SER A 144 13.52 -2.56 10.99
C SER A 144 14.83 -3.04 11.62
N GLY A 145 15.28 -4.27 11.36
CA GLY A 145 16.67 -4.60 11.64
C GLY A 145 17.57 -3.73 10.77
N GLU A 146 18.45 -2.94 11.39
CA GLU A 146 19.52 -2.26 10.64
C GLU A 146 20.26 -3.34 9.83
N PRO A 147 20.36 -3.20 8.50
CA PRO A 147 21.07 -4.19 7.70
C PRO A 147 22.49 -4.30 8.23
N PRO A 148 23.03 -5.53 8.38
CA PRO A 148 24.36 -5.72 8.91
C PRO A 148 25.35 -4.86 8.12
N VAL A 149 26.13 -4.09 8.87
CA VAL A 149 27.13 -3.19 8.29
C VAL A 149 28.28 -4.03 7.75
N ASP A 150 28.51 -3.98 6.43
CA ASP A 150 29.65 -4.59 5.77
C ASP A 150 30.59 -3.47 5.28
N ASP A 151 31.59 -3.15 6.11
CA ASP A 151 32.56 -2.08 5.86
C ASP A 151 33.39 -2.31 4.60
N GLU A 152 33.76 -3.57 4.33
CA GLU A 152 34.58 -3.92 3.19
C GLU A 152 33.78 -3.80 1.89
N ALA A 153 32.55 -4.32 1.87
CA ALA A 153 31.66 -4.13 0.73
C ALA A 153 31.36 -2.65 0.48
N ASP A 154 31.12 -1.87 1.52
CA ASP A 154 30.83 -0.45 1.38
C ASP A 154 32.00 0.34 0.81
N ARG A 155 33.23 0.07 1.27
CA ARG A 155 34.44 0.66 0.70
C ARG A 155 34.65 0.24 -0.75
N ARG A 156 34.42 -1.03 -1.07
CA ARG A 156 34.53 -1.54 -2.45
C ARG A 156 33.58 -0.81 -3.39
N PHE A 157 32.29 -0.72 -3.06
CA PHE A 157 31.32 -0.05 -3.93
C PHE A 157 31.46 1.47 -3.94
N MET A 158 31.89 2.08 -2.84
CA MET A 158 32.24 3.51 -2.84
C MET A 158 33.47 3.81 -3.70
N THR A 159 34.43 2.89 -3.78
CA THR A 159 35.58 3.01 -4.70
C THR A 159 35.13 3.07 -6.16
N GLU A 160 34.15 2.25 -6.55
CA GLU A 160 33.55 2.29 -7.88
C GLU A 160 32.77 3.60 -8.13
N ALA A 161 32.03 4.08 -7.13
CA ALA A 161 31.38 5.40 -7.21
C ALA A 161 32.40 6.55 -7.36
N LEU A 162 33.56 6.47 -6.70
CA LEU A 162 34.66 7.42 -6.86
C LEU A 162 35.31 7.34 -8.25
N ALA A 163 35.38 6.16 -8.87
CA ALA A 163 35.86 6.01 -10.24
C ALA A 163 34.94 6.75 -11.23
N GLU A 164 33.62 6.58 -11.08
CA GLU A 164 32.61 7.34 -11.83
C GLU A 164 32.69 8.85 -11.60
N ALA A 165 32.93 9.28 -10.36
CA ALA A 165 33.13 10.69 -10.01
C ALA A 165 34.38 11.28 -10.71
N ARG A 166 35.48 10.52 -10.77
CA ARG A 166 36.70 10.92 -11.51
C ARG A 166 36.45 11.01 -13.01
N ALA A 167 35.70 10.08 -13.58
CA ALA A 167 35.31 10.12 -14.99
C ALA A 167 34.42 11.35 -15.31
N ALA A 168 33.52 11.73 -14.40
CA ALA A 168 32.76 12.97 -14.52
C ALA A 168 33.69 14.21 -14.48
N ALA A 169 34.65 14.24 -13.56
CA ALA A 169 35.64 15.31 -13.44
C ALA A 169 36.43 15.51 -14.75
N GLN A 170 36.92 14.42 -15.33
CA GLN A 170 37.67 14.42 -16.60
C GLN A 170 36.82 14.93 -17.77
N ALA A 171 35.50 14.77 -17.70
CA ALA A 171 34.55 15.29 -18.66
C ALA A 171 34.12 16.75 -18.38
N GLY A 172 34.72 17.42 -17.38
CA GLY A 172 34.38 18.80 -17.01
C GLY A 172 33.13 18.95 -16.14
N GLU A 173 32.57 17.85 -15.66
CA GLU A 173 31.38 17.80 -14.81
C GLU A 173 31.77 17.87 -13.32
N VAL A 174 30.87 18.35 -12.46
CA VAL A 174 31.09 18.29 -11.00
C VAL A 174 31.32 16.82 -10.58
N PRO A 175 32.39 16.49 -9.84
CA PRO A 175 32.84 15.11 -9.64
C PRO A 175 32.01 14.38 -8.57
N VAL A 176 30.79 14.03 -8.94
CA VAL A 176 29.91 13.15 -8.16
C VAL A 176 29.66 11.90 -8.98
N GLY A 177 29.76 10.74 -8.31
CA GLY A 177 29.50 9.45 -8.90
C GLY A 177 28.65 8.59 -7.98
N ALA A 178 27.92 7.66 -8.59
CA ALA A 178 27.04 6.75 -7.88
C ALA A 178 27.08 5.35 -8.50
N VAL A 179 26.80 4.34 -7.68
CA VAL A 179 26.55 2.97 -8.10
C VAL A 179 25.34 2.39 -7.37
N LEU A 180 24.56 1.55 -8.05
CA LEU A 180 23.45 0.81 -7.46
C LEU A 180 23.77 -0.68 -7.45
N VAL A 181 23.60 -1.29 -6.29
CA VAL A 181 23.97 -2.68 -6.05
C VAL A 181 22.72 -3.49 -5.69
N ALA A 182 22.57 -4.65 -6.33
CA ALA A 182 21.59 -5.68 -6.00
C ALA A 182 22.31 -7.02 -5.86
N ASP A 183 22.03 -7.80 -4.83
CA ASP A 183 22.65 -9.10 -4.56
C ASP A 183 24.20 -9.09 -4.65
N GLY A 184 24.80 -8.02 -4.11
CA GLY A 184 26.26 -7.83 -4.12
C GLY A 184 26.87 -7.55 -5.51
N ARG A 185 26.06 -7.22 -6.52
CA ARG A 185 26.50 -6.88 -7.89
C ARG A 185 26.05 -5.48 -8.27
N ILE A 186 26.92 -4.74 -8.96
CA ILE A 186 26.57 -3.44 -9.52
C ILE A 186 25.62 -3.67 -10.70
N ILE A 187 24.43 -3.08 -10.63
CA ILE A 187 23.41 -3.11 -11.70
C ILE A 187 23.34 -1.81 -12.48
N ALA A 188 23.90 -0.72 -11.94
CA ALA A 188 24.04 0.55 -12.62
C ALA A 188 25.17 1.38 -11.98
N CYS A 189 25.90 2.15 -12.81
CA CYS A 189 26.91 3.11 -12.38
C CYS A 189 26.85 4.36 -13.27
N ALA A 190 27.08 5.54 -12.68
CA ALA A 190 27.22 6.78 -13.43
C ALA A 190 27.88 7.89 -12.61
N GLY A 191 28.68 8.71 -13.27
CA GLY A 191 29.02 10.07 -12.84
C GLY A 191 28.01 11.12 -13.34
N ASN A 192 28.05 12.34 -12.77
CA ASN A 192 27.28 13.49 -13.25
C ASN A 192 27.46 13.74 -14.76
N ARG A 193 26.37 14.15 -15.43
CA ARG A 193 26.33 14.45 -16.88
C ARG A 193 25.47 15.68 -17.21
N THR A 194 25.34 16.63 -16.29
CA THR A 194 24.41 17.76 -16.46
C THR A 194 24.79 18.65 -17.63
N LEU A 195 26.09 18.93 -17.81
CA LEU A 195 26.58 19.74 -18.93
C LEU A 195 26.50 18.95 -20.24
N ARG A 196 27.01 17.72 -20.26
CA ARG A 196 27.07 16.87 -21.47
C ARG A 196 25.69 16.55 -22.04
N ASN A 197 24.70 16.35 -21.18
CA ASN A 197 23.35 16.02 -21.61
C ASN A 197 22.47 17.28 -21.80
N GLY A 198 22.92 18.46 -21.36
CA GLY A 198 22.06 19.64 -21.26
C GLY A 198 20.84 19.41 -20.36
N ASP A 199 20.96 18.53 -19.37
CA ASP A 199 19.86 18.04 -18.53
C ASP A 199 20.15 18.41 -17.07
N PRO A 200 19.36 19.34 -16.46
CA PRO A 200 19.57 19.76 -15.08
C PRO A 200 19.32 18.63 -14.07
N THR A 201 18.67 17.53 -14.48
CA THR A 201 18.38 16.38 -13.64
C THR A 201 19.41 15.25 -13.77
N ALA A 202 20.40 15.37 -14.65
CA ALA A 202 21.41 14.33 -14.93
C ALA A 202 22.51 14.24 -13.84
N HIS A 203 22.08 14.21 -12.58
CA HIS A 203 22.89 13.88 -11.43
C HIS A 203 23.19 12.36 -11.40
N ALA A 204 24.31 11.98 -10.81
CA ALA A 204 24.76 10.59 -10.70
C ALA A 204 23.66 9.66 -10.15
N GLU A 205 22.99 10.07 -9.07
CA GLU A 205 21.92 9.29 -8.44
C GLU A 205 20.73 9.11 -9.38
N MET A 206 20.32 10.16 -10.08
CA MET A 206 19.20 10.11 -11.02
C MET A 206 19.46 9.15 -12.18
N LEU A 207 20.68 9.20 -12.73
CA LEU A 207 21.09 8.33 -13.84
C LEU A 207 21.11 6.86 -13.41
N VAL A 208 21.69 6.60 -12.23
CA VAL A 208 21.81 5.25 -11.67
C VAL A 208 20.46 4.65 -11.28
N LEU A 209 19.56 5.43 -10.68
CA LEU A 209 18.21 4.97 -10.33
C LEU A 209 17.39 4.65 -11.59
N ARG A 210 17.48 5.48 -12.64
CA ARG A 210 16.79 5.24 -13.93
C ARG A 210 17.29 3.96 -14.60
N GLU A 211 18.61 3.78 -14.64
CA GLU A 211 19.20 2.58 -15.25
C GLU A 211 18.90 1.32 -14.42
N GLY A 212 18.98 1.41 -13.09
CA GLY A 212 18.59 0.33 -12.20
C GLY A 212 17.14 -0.11 -12.41
N ALA A 213 16.21 0.84 -12.55
CA ALA A 213 14.80 0.55 -12.83
C ALA A 213 14.59 -0.13 -14.18
N ARG A 214 15.36 0.27 -15.20
CA ARG A 214 15.37 -0.37 -16.51
C ARG A 214 15.87 -1.82 -16.43
N VAL A 215 16.99 -2.04 -15.75
CA VAL A 215 17.60 -3.37 -15.57
C VAL A 215 16.68 -4.31 -14.79
N MET A 216 16.10 -3.84 -13.68
CA MET A 216 15.17 -4.63 -12.85
C MET A 216 13.76 -4.73 -13.44
N LYS A 217 13.46 -3.99 -14.51
CA LYS A 217 12.11 -3.82 -15.09
C LYS A 217 11.07 -3.43 -14.03
N ASN A 218 11.48 -2.62 -13.06
CA ASN A 218 10.66 -2.20 -11.94
C ASN A 218 11.08 -0.81 -11.46
N HIS A 219 10.12 0.10 -11.30
CA HIS A 219 10.38 1.43 -10.74
C HIS A 219 10.71 1.41 -9.24
N ARG A 220 10.37 0.31 -8.54
CA ARG A 220 10.74 0.08 -7.14
C ARG A 220 11.99 -0.79 -7.09
N LEU A 221 13.06 -0.21 -6.60
CA LEU A 221 14.38 -0.79 -6.42
C LEU A 221 14.53 -1.33 -4.99
N ALA A 222 13.49 -2.00 -4.48
CA ALA A 222 13.56 -2.67 -3.20
C ALA A 222 14.76 -3.64 -3.18
N GLU A 223 15.36 -3.85 -2.02
CA GLU A 223 16.52 -4.75 -1.83
C GLU A 223 17.82 -4.30 -2.51
N THR A 224 17.88 -3.06 -3.01
CA THR A 224 19.12 -2.44 -3.52
C THR A 224 19.80 -1.54 -2.50
N THR A 225 21.12 -1.34 -2.67
CA THR A 225 21.91 -0.30 -1.98
C THR A 225 22.43 0.71 -2.99
N LEU A 226 22.15 2.00 -2.77
CA LEU A 226 22.71 3.11 -3.55
C LEU A 226 23.95 3.65 -2.85
N TYR A 227 25.08 3.68 -3.54
CA TYR A 227 26.31 4.33 -3.10
C TYR A 227 26.50 5.63 -3.87
N VAL A 228 26.83 6.74 -3.19
CA VAL A 228 27.07 8.04 -3.84
C VAL A 228 28.18 8.82 -3.15
N THR A 229 29.05 9.47 -3.91
CA THR A 229 30.24 10.13 -3.32
C THR A 229 29.93 11.39 -2.52
N LEU A 230 28.81 12.06 -2.80
CA LEU A 230 28.34 13.27 -2.12
C LEU A 230 26.90 13.06 -1.61
N GLU A 231 26.55 13.70 -0.51
CA GLU A 231 25.20 13.68 0.04
C GLU A 231 24.15 14.09 -1.00
N PRO A 232 23.06 13.30 -1.18
CA PRO A 232 22.01 13.62 -2.15
C PRO A 232 21.33 14.97 -1.91
N CYS A 233 21.12 15.74 -2.98
CA CYS A 233 20.34 16.99 -2.94
C CYS A 233 18.82 16.73 -2.84
N PRO A 234 17.95 17.76 -2.66
CA PRO A 234 16.50 17.54 -2.48
C PRO A 234 15.84 16.80 -3.65
N MET A 235 16.29 17.07 -4.88
CA MET A 235 15.81 16.36 -6.07
C MET A 235 16.15 14.86 -5.99
N CYS A 236 17.41 14.53 -5.74
CA CYS A 236 17.88 13.14 -5.69
C CYS A 236 17.29 12.40 -4.48
N ALA A 237 17.20 13.04 -3.31
CA ALA A 237 16.52 12.49 -2.15
C ALA A 237 15.04 12.22 -2.41
N GLY A 238 14.33 13.13 -3.10
CA GLY A 238 12.95 12.90 -3.55
C GLY A 238 12.83 11.70 -4.50
N ALA A 239 13.76 11.56 -5.45
CA ALA A 239 13.80 10.42 -6.35
C ALA A 239 14.11 9.10 -5.62
N ILE A 240 15.01 9.12 -4.62
CA ILE A 240 15.30 7.98 -3.75
C ILE A 240 14.03 7.51 -3.02
N VAL A 241 13.21 8.43 -2.50
CA VAL A 241 11.92 8.06 -1.88
C VAL A 241 11.00 7.34 -2.86
N GLN A 242 10.93 7.80 -4.12
CA GLN A 242 10.08 7.18 -5.14
C GLN A 242 10.63 5.82 -5.61
N ALA A 243 11.93 5.72 -5.79
CA ALA A 243 12.61 4.52 -6.27
C ALA A 243 12.74 3.44 -5.18
N ARG A 244 12.66 3.81 -3.90
CA ARG A 244 12.64 2.88 -2.76
C ARG A 244 13.84 1.92 -2.64
N PRO A 245 15.11 2.36 -2.79
CA PRO A 245 16.23 1.52 -2.39
C PRO A 245 16.12 1.18 -0.91
N GLY A 246 16.56 -0.02 -0.52
CA GLY A 246 16.53 -0.44 0.89
C GLY A 246 17.52 0.35 1.73
N ARG A 247 18.64 0.76 1.12
CA ARG A 247 19.75 1.41 1.80
C ARG A 247 20.43 2.43 0.89
N ILE A 248 20.93 3.50 1.48
CA ILE A 248 21.84 4.46 0.85
C ILE A 248 23.11 4.59 1.68
N VAL A 249 24.23 4.72 0.99
CA VAL A 249 25.55 4.93 1.57
C VAL A 249 26.18 6.12 0.86
N PHE A 250 26.60 7.14 1.59
CA PHE A 250 27.27 8.27 0.97
C PHE A 250 28.57 8.68 1.65
N GLY A 251 29.45 9.29 0.86
CA GLY A 251 30.76 9.77 1.31
C GLY A 251 30.66 11.12 2.00
N ALA A 252 30.96 12.19 1.26
CA ALA A 252 31.00 13.54 1.79
C ALA A 252 29.58 14.07 2.13
N THR A 253 29.46 14.80 3.23
CA THR A 253 28.26 15.58 3.58
C THR A 253 28.21 16.88 2.77
N ASP A 254 27.00 17.39 2.52
CA ASP A 254 26.79 18.69 1.87
C ASP A 254 25.91 19.59 2.77
N GLU A 255 26.56 20.47 3.52
CA GLU A 255 25.87 21.39 4.44
C GLU A 255 25.00 22.43 3.74
N ARG A 256 25.20 22.67 2.43
CA ARG A 256 24.49 23.72 1.68
C ARG A 256 23.29 23.19 0.94
N MET A 257 23.42 22.01 0.34
CA MET A 257 22.41 21.43 -0.54
C MET A 257 22.02 20.01 -0.17
N GLY A 258 22.67 19.38 0.82
CA GLY A 258 22.36 18.02 1.25
C GLY A 258 20.96 17.90 1.83
N ALA A 259 20.19 16.91 1.37
CA ALA A 259 18.81 16.68 1.80
C ALA A 259 18.65 15.42 2.67
N VAL A 260 19.76 14.88 3.13
CA VAL A 260 19.76 13.73 4.03
C VAL A 260 20.40 14.16 5.34
N GLY A 261 20.21 15.36 5.85
CA GLY A 261 20.76 15.83 7.15
C GLY A 261 21.85 16.90 7.06
N GLY A 262 22.23 17.33 5.85
CA GLY A 262 22.97 18.56 5.60
C GLY A 262 22.07 19.79 5.77
N ALA A 263 21.61 20.36 4.65
CA ALA A 263 20.69 21.51 4.65
C ALA A 263 19.28 21.16 5.15
N LEU A 264 18.80 19.93 4.90
CA LEU A 264 17.53 19.43 5.41
C LEU A 264 17.52 17.90 5.52
N SER A 265 16.60 17.34 6.30
CA SER A 265 16.40 15.88 6.43
C SER A 265 15.11 15.42 5.74
N LEU A 266 15.15 15.17 4.43
CA LEU A 266 13.95 14.88 3.62
C LEU A 266 13.24 13.60 4.08
N PHE A 267 13.99 12.55 4.40
CA PHE A 267 13.42 11.26 4.83
C PHE A 267 12.71 11.33 6.18
N GLU A 268 13.00 12.36 6.99
CA GLU A 268 12.42 12.56 8.31
C GLU A 268 11.09 13.33 8.26
N LEU A 269 10.70 13.85 7.09
CA LEU A 269 9.43 14.57 6.94
C LEU A 269 8.23 13.63 7.23
N PRO A 270 7.17 14.09 7.96
CA PRO A 270 6.07 13.23 8.37
C PRO A 270 5.31 12.55 7.24
N GLY A 271 5.17 13.22 6.09
CA GLY A 271 4.43 12.72 4.92
C GLY A 271 5.20 11.75 4.02
N VAL A 272 6.49 11.52 4.28
CA VAL A 272 7.32 10.65 3.46
C VAL A 272 7.05 9.18 3.78
N ASN A 273 6.73 8.39 2.74
CA ASN A 273 6.22 7.01 2.85
C ASN A 273 7.29 5.92 2.58
N HIS A 274 8.56 6.31 2.43
CA HIS A 274 9.71 5.42 2.32
C HIS A 274 10.92 6.06 3.00
N ARG A 275 11.63 5.29 3.82
CA ARG A 275 12.82 5.73 4.55
C ARG A 275 13.91 4.67 4.38
N PRO A 276 14.88 4.88 3.47
CA PRO A 276 15.99 3.93 3.32
C PRO A 276 16.88 3.99 4.57
N TRP A 277 17.60 2.90 4.84
CA TRP A 277 18.71 2.93 5.79
C TRP A 277 19.81 3.86 5.28
N VAL A 278 20.38 4.69 6.15
CA VAL A 278 21.38 5.69 5.75
C VAL A 278 22.69 5.41 6.45
N ARG A 279 23.75 5.14 5.67
CA ARG A 279 25.13 5.17 6.14
C ARG A 279 25.85 6.39 5.56
N ARG A 280 26.60 7.08 6.39
CA ARG A 280 27.30 8.33 6.04
C ARG A 280 28.80 8.15 6.22
N GLY A 281 29.58 8.98 5.54
CA GLY A 281 31.00 9.14 5.82
C GLY A 281 31.92 8.10 5.17
N VAL A 282 31.41 7.18 4.35
CA VAL A 282 32.24 6.13 3.73
C VAL A 282 33.15 6.77 2.68
N MET A 283 34.46 6.74 2.91
CA MET A 283 35.47 7.40 2.06
C MET A 283 35.18 8.91 1.85
N ALA A 284 34.67 9.58 2.90
CA ALA A 284 34.29 10.98 2.81
C ALA A 284 35.46 11.91 2.51
N GLN A 285 36.67 11.59 3.01
CA GLN A 285 37.83 12.43 2.77
C GLN A 285 38.23 12.42 1.30
N GLU A 286 38.23 11.23 0.68
CA GLU A 286 38.54 11.04 -0.74
C GLU A 286 37.53 11.77 -1.64
N ALA A 287 36.24 11.68 -1.31
CA ALA A 287 35.18 12.41 -2.02
C ALA A 287 35.31 13.94 -1.86
N LYS A 288 35.60 14.43 -0.64
CA LYS A 288 35.81 15.86 -0.36
C LYS A 288 37.03 16.40 -1.11
N THR A 289 38.15 15.68 -1.08
CA THR A 289 39.37 16.07 -1.80
C THR A 289 39.10 16.17 -3.30
N LEU A 290 38.44 15.18 -3.90
CA LEU A 290 38.12 15.20 -5.33
C LEU A 290 37.26 16.43 -5.72
N LEU A 291 36.24 16.77 -4.92
CA LEU A 291 35.42 17.96 -5.13
C LEU A 291 36.24 19.26 -4.99
N ALA A 292 37.07 19.35 -3.95
CA ALA A 292 37.91 20.52 -3.71
C ALA A 292 38.91 20.76 -4.85
N ASP A 293 39.60 19.72 -5.29
CA ASP A 293 40.60 19.78 -6.37
C ASP A 293 39.95 20.24 -7.69
N PHE A 294 38.76 19.73 -8.01
CA PHE A 294 38.02 20.12 -9.21
C PHE A 294 37.69 21.62 -9.22
N PHE A 295 37.15 22.15 -8.11
CA PHE A 295 36.81 23.57 -8.04
C PHE A 295 38.05 24.46 -7.94
N ALA A 296 39.14 24.00 -7.34
CA ALA A 296 40.41 24.73 -7.32
C ALA A 296 40.99 24.88 -8.74
N ALA A 297 41.06 23.79 -9.50
CA ALA A 297 41.52 23.81 -10.90
C ALA A 297 40.66 24.75 -11.77
N ARG A 298 39.35 24.77 -11.57
CA ARG A 298 38.43 25.63 -12.34
C ARG A 298 38.53 27.12 -11.98
N ARG A 299 38.90 27.46 -10.74
CA ARG A 299 39.18 28.85 -10.36
C ARG A 299 40.46 29.36 -11.00
N GLY A 300 41.54 28.58 -10.92
CA GLY A 300 42.82 28.94 -11.56
C GLY A 300 42.72 29.06 -13.08
N ALA A 301 41.94 28.20 -13.74
CA ALA A 301 41.68 28.31 -15.18
C ALA A 301 40.98 29.63 -15.57
N LYS A 302 39.99 30.06 -14.79
CA LYS A 302 39.28 31.33 -15.03
C LYS A 302 40.13 32.58 -14.77
N GLU A 303 41.10 32.49 -13.87
CA GLU A 303 42.06 33.57 -13.61
C GLU A 303 43.02 33.72 -14.79
N ASN A 304 43.59 32.62 -15.29
CA ASN A 304 44.46 32.62 -16.46
C ASN A 304 43.76 33.08 -17.76
N GLU A 305 42.49 32.70 -17.97
CA GLU A 305 41.69 33.17 -19.12
C GLU A 305 41.48 34.70 -19.08
N ARG A 306 41.24 35.26 -17.88
CA ARG A 306 41.07 36.72 -17.71
C ARG A 306 42.37 37.50 -17.88
N GLU A 307 43.49 36.94 -17.46
CA GLU A 307 44.82 37.55 -17.65
C GLU A 307 45.23 37.55 -19.14
N GLY A 308 44.98 36.44 -19.85
CA GLY A 308 45.25 36.36 -21.30
C GLY A 308 44.36 37.25 -22.17
N GLU A 309 43.10 37.49 -21.79
CA GLU A 309 42.22 38.46 -22.47
C GLU A 309 42.58 39.93 -22.14
N GLY A 310 43.26 40.17 -21.03
CA GLY A 310 43.75 41.49 -20.61
C GLY A 310 45.04 41.93 -21.29
N GLU A 311 45.93 40.99 -21.63
CA GLU A 311 47.17 41.26 -22.39
C GLU A 311 46.96 41.37 -23.91
N ALA A 312 45.82 40.88 -24.42
CA ALA A 312 45.47 40.90 -25.85
C ALA A 312 44.62 42.12 -26.28
N ARG A 313 44.40 43.11 -25.40
CA ARG A 313 43.68 44.37 -25.68
C ARG A 313 44.61 45.57 -25.60
#